data_AF-A0ABD5T3F5-F1
#
_entry.id   AF-A0ABD5T3F5-F1
#
_cell.length_a   1.000
_cell.length_b   1.000
_cell.length_c   1.000
_cell.angle_alpha   90.00
_cell.angle_beta   90.00
_cell.angle_gamma   90.00
#
_symmetry.space_group_name_H-M   'P 1'
#
loop_
_entity.id
_entity.type
_entity.pdbx_description
1 polymer ?
#
loop_
_entity_poly.entity_id
_entity_poly.type
_entity_poly.pdbx_seq_one_letter_code
_entity_poly.pdbx_strand_id
1 'polypeptide(L)'
;MTRPRTRVDAHVKVLDDDVATLAKERGIDALVYAPHFTRLPTIRDRAARYSDDDLTVVPAREVFTGDWGNRRHVLAIGLSEPVPDYITFEAAMAEFERQDAAVLVPHPGFATISLTRPEIAAHADRLAAVETYNTKLLPHQNARTRRIAEATGQPGFGSSYAHLRGTVG
;
A
#
# COMPACT_ATOMS: atom_id res chain seq x y z
N MET A 1 5.47 6.45 -29.77
CA MET A 1 5.97 5.37 -28.90
C MET A 1 5.37 5.57 -27.52
N THR A 2 4.36 4.77 -27.16
CA THR A 2 3.84 4.73 -25.79
C THR A 2 4.96 4.24 -24.88
N ARG A 3 5.31 4.97 -23.82
CA ARG A 3 6.23 4.46 -22.79
C ARG A 3 5.76 3.05 -22.40
N PRO A 4 6.65 2.04 -22.31
CA PRO A 4 6.27 0.78 -21.67
C PRO A 4 5.72 1.15 -20.28
N ARG A 5 4.43 0.86 -20.05
CA ARG A 5 3.78 1.21 -18.79
C ARG A 5 4.30 0.24 -17.75
N THR A 6 4.96 0.74 -16.70
CA THR A 6 5.32 -0.08 -15.54
C THR A 6 4.04 -0.56 -14.86
N ARG A 7 3.91 -1.88 -14.73
CA ARG A 7 2.80 -2.57 -14.07
C ARG A 7 3.20 -2.84 -12.64
N VAL A 8 2.47 -2.25 -11.71
CA VAL A 8 2.77 -2.30 -10.28
C VAL A 8 1.59 -2.94 -9.55
N ASP A 9 1.87 -3.99 -8.77
CA ASP A 9 0.96 -4.42 -7.71
C ASP A 9 1.36 -3.71 -6.41
N ALA A 10 0.64 -2.64 -6.10
CA ALA A 10 1.07 -1.65 -5.12
C ALA A 10 0.83 -2.06 -3.66
N HIS A 11 0.35 -3.28 -3.37
CA HIS A 11 0.18 -3.74 -2.00
C HIS A 11 0.07 -5.27 -1.91
N VAL A 12 1.12 -5.95 -1.45
CA VAL A 12 1.10 -7.41 -1.19
C VAL A 12 1.55 -7.76 0.23
N LYS A 13 0.98 -8.83 0.81
CA LYS A 13 1.30 -9.32 2.17
C LYS A 13 2.21 -10.52 2.19
N VAL A 14 2.22 -11.28 1.10
CA VAL A 14 3.00 -12.50 0.93
C VAL A 14 4.06 -12.28 -0.14
N LEU A 15 5.20 -12.95 0.01
CA LEU A 15 6.30 -12.89 -0.93
C LEU A 15 7.16 -14.14 -0.77
N ASP A 16 7.14 -15.04 -1.72
CA ASP A 16 8.00 -16.22 -1.78
C ASP A 16 8.27 -16.57 -3.24
N ASP A 17 8.96 -17.67 -3.51
CA ASP A 17 9.36 -18.08 -4.86
C ASP A 17 8.14 -18.21 -5.79
N ASP A 18 7.02 -18.74 -5.29
CA ASP A 18 5.78 -18.89 -6.04
C ASP A 18 5.14 -17.52 -6.36
N VAL A 19 5.13 -16.60 -5.40
CA VAL A 19 4.64 -15.23 -5.61
C VAL A 19 5.48 -14.49 -6.63
N ALA A 20 6.81 -14.56 -6.53
CA ALA A 20 7.71 -13.89 -7.46
C ALA A 20 7.57 -14.46 -8.88
N THR A 21 7.48 -15.78 -9.01
CA THR A 21 7.25 -16.46 -10.29
C THR A 21 5.91 -16.04 -10.91
N LEU A 22 4.83 -16.08 -10.14
CA LEU A 22 3.49 -15.73 -10.62
C LEU A 22 3.37 -14.25 -11.00
N ALA A 23 4.01 -13.35 -10.25
CA ALA A 23 4.05 -11.93 -10.59
C ALA A 23 4.71 -11.71 -11.96
N LYS A 24 5.83 -12.37 -12.23
CA LYS A 24 6.53 -12.33 -13.52
C LYS A 24 5.70 -12.93 -14.66
N GLU A 25 5.06 -14.08 -14.43
CA GLU A 25 4.15 -14.69 -15.41
C GLU A 25 2.97 -13.78 -15.79
N ARG A 26 2.48 -12.97 -14.84
CA ARG A 26 1.44 -11.95 -15.08
C ARG A 26 1.99 -10.65 -15.68
N GLY A 27 3.30 -10.57 -15.88
CA GLY A 27 4.00 -9.39 -16.39
C GLY A 27 3.89 -8.21 -15.45
N ILE A 28 4.00 -8.43 -14.13
CA ILE A 28 4.14 -7.38 -13.13
C ILE A 28 5.62 -7.00 -13.04
N ASP A 29 5.91 -5.71 -13.20
CA ASP A 29 7.28 -5.17 -13.15
C ASP A 29 7.71 -4.85 -11.72
N ALA A 30 6.75 -4.52 -10.83
CA ALA A 30 7.05 -4.23 -9.44
C ALA A 30 5.97 -4.68 -8.45
N LEU A 31 6.41 -5.17 -7.29
CA LEU A 31 5.58 -5.45 -6.12
C LEU A 31 5.92 -4.49 -4.99
N VAL A 32 4.91 -3.98 -4.29
CA VAL A 32 5.11 -3.28 -3.00
C VAL A 32 4.80 -4.26 -1.86
N TYR A 33 5.86 -4.80 -1.24
CA TYR A 33 5.77 -5.80 -0.18
C TYR A 33 5.59 -5.13 1.19
N ALA A 34 4.39 -5.26 1.77
CA ALA A 34 4.01 -4.66 3.04
C ALA A 34 3.29 -5.66 3.96
N PRO A 35 3.98 -6.69 4.48
CA PRO A 35 3.37 -7.69 5.37
C PRO A 35 2.96 -7.08 6.72
N HIS A 36 2.00 -7.72 7.39
CA HIS A 36 1.58 -7.31 8.74
C HIS A 36 2.57 -7.76 9.80
N PHE A 37 2.83 -6.89 10.79
CA PHE A 37 3.60 -7.19 12.00
C PHE A 37 5.03 -7.74 11.78
N THR A 38 5.59 -7.52 10.59
CA THR A 38 6.99 -7.86 10.27
C THR A 38 7.88 -6.65 10.45
N ARG A 39 9.03 -6.82 11.11
CA ARG A 39 10.00 -5.72 11.31
C ARG A 39 10.55 -5.21 9.98
N LEU A 40 10.75 -3.90 9.86
CA LEU A 40 11.25 -3.26 8.63
C LEU A 40 12.54 -3.89 8.07
N PRO A 41 13.57 -4.23 8.88
CA PRO A 41 14.77 -4.90 8.35
C PRO A 41 14.44 -6.24 7.66
N THR A 42 13.58 -7.06 8.27
CA THR A 42 13.15 -8.34 7.68
C THR A 42 12.36 -8.15 6.38
N ILE A 43 11.56 -7.09 6.28
CA ILE A 43 10.85 -6.74 5.03
C ILE A 43 11.86 -6.39 3.94
N ARG A 44 12.87 -5.57 4.26
CA ARG A 44 13.94 -5.16 3.33
C ARG A 44 14.77 -6.33 2.85
N ASP A 45 15.23 -7.19 3.76
CA ASP A 45 16.01 -8.37 3.41
C ASP A 45 15.24 -9.29 2.45
N ARG A 46 13.93 -9.45 2.70
CA ARG A 46 13.07 -10.26 1.84
C ARG A 46 12.83 -9.59 0.48
N ALA A 47 12.56 -8.29 0.46
CA ALA A 47 12.39 -7.55 -0.78
C ALA A 47 13.66 -7.59 -1.65
N ALA A 48 14.84 -7.41 -1.05
CA ALA A 48 16.12 -7.50 -1.74
C ALA A 48 16.38 -8.91 -2.30
N ARG A 49 16.04 -9.96 -1.55
CA ARG A 49 16.19 -11.35 -2.01
C ARG A 49 15.36 -11.68 -3.25
N TYR A 50 14.16 -11.10 -3.36
CA TYR A 50 13.21 -11.38 -4.44
C TYR A 50 13.20 -10.33 -5.55
N SER A 51 14.09 -9.33 -5.47
CA SER A 51 14.31 -8.37 -6.54
C SER A 51 15.39 -8.87 -7.48
N ASP A 52 15.12 -8.79 -8.78
CA ASP A 52 16.07 -9.09 -9.85
C ASP A 52 15.75 -8.26 -11.10
N ASP A 53 16.38 -8.57 -12.23
CA ASP A 53 16.26 -7.81 -13.47
C ASP A 53 14.83 -7.80 -14.06
N ASP A 54 14.00 -8.79 -13.72
CA ASP A 54 12.63 -8.93 -14.24
C ASP A 54 11.57 -8.41 -13.26
N LEU A 55 11.89 -8.34 -11.96
CA LEU A 55 10.94 -7.93 -10.93
C LEU A 55 11.60 -7.08 -9.85
N THR A 56 11.08 -5.86 -9.66
CA THR A 56 11.47 -5.01 -8.53
C THR A 56 10.53 -5.21 -7.33
N VAL A 57 11.05 -5.59 -6.17
CA VAL A 57 10.26 -5.64 -4.94
C VAL A 57 10.61 -4.45 -4.05
N VAL A 58 9.64 -3.58 -3.84
CA VAL A 58 9.76 -2.38 -3.00
C VAL A 58 9.31 -2.71 -1.57
N PRO A 59 10.19 -2.59 -0.55
CA PRO A 59 9.80 -2.80 0.84
C PRO A 59 8.92 -1.65 1.34
N ALA A 60 7.84 -1.99 2.02
CA ALA A 60 6.91 -1.01 2.58
C ALA A 60 6.29 -1.50 3.90
N ARG A 61 5.60 -0.60 4.60
CA ARG A 61 4.86 -0.91 5.83
C ARG A 61 3.42 -0.49 5.65
N GLU A 62 2.48 -1.38 5.94
CA GLU A 62 1.12 -0.94 6.28
C GLU A 62 1.10 -0.70 7.78
N VAL A 63 1.16 0.57 8.17
CA VAL A 63 1.14 1.00 9.55
C VAL A 63 -0.30 1.08 10.02
N PHE A 64 -0.56 0.47 11.16
CA PHE A 64 -1.84 0.57 11.85
C PHE A 64 -1.77 1.76 12.79
N THR A 65 -2.66 2.72 12.63
CA THR A 65 -2.72 3.93 13.48
C THR A 65 -4.04 3.96 14.24
N GLY A 66 -4.06 4.71 15.35
CA GLY A 66 -5.22 4.84 16.21
C GLY A 66 -5.45 3.64 17.13
N ASP A 67 -6.46 3.78 17.98
CA ASP A 67 -6.98 2.74 18.85
C ASP A 67 -8.11 1.95 18.17
N TRP A 68 -8.80 1.10 18.93
CA TRP A 68 -9.88 0.26 18.40
C TRP A 68 -11.06 1.04 17.81
N GLY A 69 -11.32 2.26 18.29
CA GLY A 69 -12.45 3.10 17.87
C GLY A 69 -12.15 3.96 16.64
N ASN A 70 -10.88 4.20 16.32
CA ASN A 70 -10.47 5.10 15.22
C ASN A 70 -9.31 4.54 14.36
N ARG A 71 -9.23 3.20 14.27
CA ARG A 71 -8.16 2.51 13.57
C ARG A 71 -8.09 2.91 12.09
N ARG A 72 -6.88 3.21 11.61
CA ARG A 72 -6.64 3.49 10.18
C ARG A 72 -5.40 2.75 9.72
N HIS A 73 -5.44 2.24 8.50
CA HIS A 73 -4.28 1.67 7.84
C HIS A 73 -3.71 2.70 6.89
N VAL A 74 -2.38 2.85 6.93
CA VAL A 74 -1.65 3.74 6.03
C VAL A 74 -0.47 2.98 5.45
N LEU A 75 -0.31 3.01 4.13
CA LEU A 75 0.79 2.36 3.45
C LEU A 75 1.94 3.37 3.29
N ALA A 76 3.07 3.10 3.93
CA ALA A 76 4.27 3.93 3.88
C ALA A 76 5.38 3.23 3.10
N ILE A 77 5.91 3.92 2.09
CA ILE A 77 7.00 3.47 1.21
C ILE A 77 8.19 4.40 1.40
N GLY A 78 9.40 3.85 1.46
CA GLY A 78 10.63 4.65 1.61
C GLY A 78 11.10 4.86 3.05
N LEU A 79 10.47 4.21 4.03
CA LEU A 79 10.91 4.29 5.43
C LEU A 79 12.36 3.83 5.60
N SER A 80 13.15 4.62 6.32
CA SER A 80 14.51 4.37 6.78
C SER A 80 14.55 3.67 8.14
N GLU A 81 13.63 4.05 9.03
CA GLU A 81 13.52 3.66 10.43
C GLU A 81 12.12 3.11 10.75
N PRO A 82 11.98 2.25 11.78
CA PRO A 82 10.69 1.64 12.12
C PRO A 82 9.68 2.67 12.67
N VAL A 83 8.43 2.58 12.18
CA VAL A 83 7.28 3.31 12.74
C VAL A 83 6.44 2.37 13.60
N PRO A 84 6.20 2.68 14.89
CA PRO A 84 5.37 1.85 15.75
C PRO A 84 3.91 1.78 15.27
N ASP A 85 3.29 0.62 15.42
CA ASP A 85 1.84 0.46 15.24
C ASP A 85 1.10 1.02 16.47
N TYR A 86 -0.16 1.41 16.27
CA TYR A 86 -1.11 1.91 17.25
C TYR A 86 -0.74 3.24 17.92
N ILE A 87 0.17 4.00 17.31
CA ILE A 87 0.32 5.43 17.59
C ILE A 87 -0.81 6.23 16.93
N THR A 88 -0.98 7.49 17.33
CA THR A 88 -1.99 8.35 16.71
C THR A 88 -1.73 8.52 15.21
N PHE A 89 -2.80 8.75 14.44
CA PHE A 89 -2.68 9.02 13.01
C PHE A 89 -1.70 10.16 12.72
N GLU A 90 -1.80 11.27 13.45
CA GLU A 90 -0.89 12.41 13.27
C GLU A 90 0.56 12.10 13.65
N ALA A 91 0.80 11.28 14.69
CA ALA A 91 2.15 10.86 15.03
C ALA A 91 2.78 9.98 13.94
N ALA A 92 1.99 9.09 13.34
CA ALA A 92 2.45 8.29 12.20
C ALA A 92 2.75 9.16 10.98
N MET A 93 1.87 10.11 10.64
CA MET A 93 2.09 11.03 9.53
C MET A 93 3.32 11.92 9.74
N ALA A 94 3.56 12.41 10.95
CA ALA A 94 4.77 13.17 11.28
C ALA A 94 6.05 12.31 11.13
N GLU A 95 5.97 11.03 11.46
CA GLU A 95 7.08 10.11 11.28
C GLU A 95 7.35 9.80 9.80
N PHE A 96 6.30 9.70 8.97
CA PHE A 96 6.44 9.55 7.52
C PHE A 96 7.09 10.78 6.90
N GLU A 97 6.66 11.97 7.29
CA GLU A 97 7.20 13.24 6.84
C GLU A 97 8.67 13.42 7.24
N ARG A 98 9.02 13.09 8.49
CA ARG A 98 10.42 13.12 8.98
C ARG A 98 11.34 12.22 8.15
N GLN A 99 10.81 11.13 7.60
CA GLN A 99 11.56 10.16 6.82
C GLN A 99 11.44 10.36 5.29
N ASP A 100 10.75 11.40 4.82
CA ASP A 100 10.44 11.62 3.40
C ASP A 100 9.77 10.40 2.72
N ALA A 101 8.86 9.76 3.44
CA ALA A 101 8.17 8.57 2.97
C ALA A 101 6.94 8.92 2.11
N ALA A 102 6.74 8.16 1.03
CA ALA A 102 5.52 8.25 0.24
C ALA A 102 4.36 7.58 1.01
N VAL A 103 3.27 8.32 1.19
CA VAL A 103 2.11 7.91 1.97
C VAL A 103 0.93 7.59 1.06
N LEU A 104 0.48 6.34 1.08
CA LEU A 104 -0.64 5.83 0.28
C LEU A 104 -1.80 5.44 1.20
N VAL A 105 -3.04 5.68 0.75
CA VAL A 105 -4.24 5.27 1.47
C VAL A 105 -4.77 3.95 0.90
N PRO A 106 -4.55 2.81 1.57
CA PRO A 106 -5.11 1.53 1.15
C PRO A 106 -6.60 1.46 1.51
N HIS A 107 -7.40 0.87 0.63
CA HIS A 107 -8.83 0.53 0.81
C HIS A 107 -9.67 1.63 1.49
N PRO A 108 -9.71 2.87 0.96
CA PRO A 108 -10.38 4.00 1.61
C PRO A 108 -11.88 3.73 1.85
N GLY A 109 -12.35 4.08 3.05
CA GLY A 109 -13.74 3.85 3.45
C GLY A 109 -14.14 2.38 3.59
N PHE A 110 -13.17 1.46 3.67
CA PHE A 110 -13.39 0.06 4.01
C PHE A 110 -13.53 -0.11 5.53
N ALA A 111 -14.73 -0.55 5.95
CA ALA A 111 -15.08 -0.76 7.35
C ALA A 111 -14.67 0.44 8.23
N THR A 112 -14.14 0.17 9.42
CA THR A 112 -13.62 1.17 10.38
C THR A 112 -12.09 1.15 10.43
N ILE A 113 -11.43 0.73 9.35
CA ILE A 113 -9.98 0.44 9.36
C ILE A 113 -9.16 1.25 8.35
N SER A 114 -9.78 2.19 7.64
CA SER A 114 -9.09 3.06 6.67
C SER A 114 -9.65 4.48 6.74
N LEU A 115 -8.95 5.42 6.09
CA LEU A 115 -9.34 6.81 6.04
C LEU A 115 -10.68 6.96 5.29
N THR A 116 -11.49 7.88 5.82
CA THR A 116 -12.73 8.35 5.21
C THR A 116 -12.46 9.47 4.20
N ARG A 117 -13.46 9.80 3.38
CA ARG A 117 -13.36 10.92 2.42
C ARG A 117 -12.99 12.26 3.08
N PRO A 118 -13.63 12.68 4.20
CA PRO A 118 -13.25 13.94 4.86
C PRO A 118 -11.81 13.94 5.36
N GLU A 119 -11.31 12.82 5.89
CA GLU A 119 -9.92 12.70 6.35
C GLU A 119 -8.94 12.80 5.18
N ILE A 120 -9.21 12.10 4.07
CA ILE A 120 -8.37 12.20 2.86
C ILE A 120 -8.34 13.64 2.34
N ALA A 121 -9.49 14.33 2.31
CA ALA A 121 -9.55 15.72 1.90
C ALA A 121 -8.77 16.65 2.83
N ALA A 122 -8.81 16.40 4.14
CA ALA A 122 -8.12 17.20 5.15
C ALA A 122 -6.59 17.03 5.13
N HIS A 123 -6.08 15.94 4.55
CA HIS A 123 -4.66 15.62 4.48
C HIS A 123 -4.14 15.49 3.05
N ALA A 124 -4.84 16.08 2.07
CA ALA A 124 -4.62 15.84 0.65
C ALA A 124 -3.18 16.16 0.18
N ASP A 125 -2.54 17.15 0.78
CA ASP A 125 -1.16 17.59 0.52
C ASP A 125 -0.09 16.63 1.05
N ARG A 126 -0.46 15.76 1.99
CA ARG A 126 0.44 14.78 2.64
C ARG A 126 0.27 13.37 2.08
N LEU A 127 -0.60 13.18 1.09
CA LEU A 127 -0.92 11.88 0.50
C LEU A 127 -0.42 11.82 -0.94
N ALA A 128 0.27 10.73 -1.28
CA ALA A 128 0.78 10.50 -2.63
C ALA A 128 -0.27 9.88 -3.56
N ALA A 129 -1.10 8.97 -3.04
CA ALA A 129 -2.17 8.33 -3.80
C ALA A 129 -3.19 7.62 -2.89
N VAL A 130 -4.35 7.33 -3.48
CA VAL A 130 -5.47 6.62 -2.86
C VAL A 130 -5.77 5.34 -3.66
N GLU A 131 -6.05 4.24 -2.97
CA GLU A 131 -6.40 2.99 -3.65
C GLU A 131 -7.73 3.13 -4.40
N THR A 132 -7.77 2.69 -5.65
CA THR A 132 -8.94 2.75 -6.54
C THR A 132 -9.36 1.38 -7.07
N TYR A 133 -8.53 0.37 -6.79
CA TYR A 133 -8.82 -1.04 -7.04
C TYR A 133 -8.09 -1.91 -6.03
N ASN A 134 -8.83 -2.81 -5.41
CA ASN A 134 -8.32 -3.83 -4.50
C ASN A 134 -9.04 -5.15 -4.80
N THR A 135 -8.30 -6.21 -5.11
CA THR A 135 -8.88 -7.52 -5.47
C THR A 135 -9.72 -8.13 -4.34
N LYS A 136 -9.44 -7.79 -3.07
CA LYS A 136 -10.21 -8.28 -1.90
C LYS A 136 -11.55 -7.58 -1.75
N LEU A 137 -11.73 -6.40 -2.35
CA LEU A 137 -12.94 -5.59 -2.18
C LEU A 137 -14.03 -5.99 -3.17
N LEU A 138 -15.28 -5.96 -2.69
CA LEU A 138 -16.46 -6.16 -3.53
C LEU A 138 -16.58 -5.04 -4.57
N PRO A 139 -17.26 -5.25 -5.71
CA PRO A 139 -17.36 -4.24 -6.78
C PRO A 139 -17.87 -2.87 -6.30
N HIS A 140 -18.87 -2.85 -5.41
CA HIS A 140 -19.42 -1.61 -4.87
C HIS A 140 -18.47 -0.89 -3.88
N GLN A 141 -17.56 -1.63 -3.24
CA GLN A 141 -16.49 -1.07 -2.42
C GLN A 141 -15.42 -0.44 -3.32
N ASN A 142 -14.97 -1.15 -4.36
CA ASN A 142 -14.07 -0.57 -5.37
C ASN A 142 -14.68 0.69 -6.04
N ALA A 143 -15.97 0.67 -6.39
CA ALA A 143 -16.66 1.85 -6.91
C ALA A 143 -16.71 3.02 -5.89
N ARG A 144 -16.75 2.73 -4.59
CA ARG A 144 -16.64 3.76 -3.54
C ARG A 144 -15.23 4.35 -3.49
N THR A 145 -14.20 3.52 -3.55
CA THR A 145 -12.80 3.97 -3.51
C THR A 145 -12.48 4.93 -4.66
N ARG A 146 -12.95 4.61 -5.89
CA ARG A 146 -12.83 5.50 -7.07
C ARG A 146 -13.53 6.84 -6.86
N ARG A 147 -14.78 6.83 -6.39
CA ARG A 147 -15.51 8.07 -6.08
C ARG A 147 -14.81 8.92 -5.03
N ILE A 148 -14.14 8.30 -4.06
CA ILE A 148 -13.35 9.02 -3.05
C ILE A 148 -12.12 9.68 -3.71
N ALA A 149 -11.36 8.94 -4.52
CA ALA A 149 -10.21 9.48 -5.24
C ALA A 149 -10.62 10.64 -6.17
N GLU A 150 -11.69 10.46 -6.95
CA GLU A 150 -12.27 11.51 -7.82
C GLU A 150 -12.70 12.75 -7.02
N ALA A 151 -13.44 12.56 -5.92
CA ALA A 151 -13.93 13.68 -5.11
C ALA A 151 -12.83 14.44 -4.35
N THR A 152 -11.68 13.82 -4.14
CA THR A 152 -10.54 14.42 -3.43
C THR A 152 -9.42 14.86 -4.37
N GLY A 153 -9.55 14.61 -5.68
CA GLY A 153 -8.52 14.94 -6.68
C GLY A 153 -7.23 14.14 -6.54
N GLN A 154 -7.26 13.03 -5.80
CA GLN A 154 -6.07 12.24 -5.47
C GLN A 154 -5.69 11.28 -6.61
N PRO A 155 -4.39 11.07 -6.89
CA PRO A 155 -3.94 10.02 -7.79
C PRO A 155 -4.42 8.64 -7.31
N GLY A 156 -4.76 7.76 -8.26
CA GLY A 156 -5.23 6.41 -7.97
C GLY A 156 -4.14 5.35 -8.10
N PHE A 157 -4.10 4.38 -7.20
CA PHE A 157 -3.33 3.13 -7.38
C PHE A 157 -4.23 1.89 -7.30
N GLY A 158 -3.74 0.74 -7.77
CA GLY A 158 -4.40 -0.55 -7.65
C GLY A 158 -3.49 -1.57 -6.97
N SER A 159 -4.09 -2.53 -6.27
CA SER A 159 -3.36 -3.65 -5.69
C SER A 159 -4.16 -4.95 -5.68
N SER A 160 -3.45 -6.06 -5.58
CA SER A 160 -4.06 -7.33 -5.25
C SER A 160 -4.44 -7.43 -3.77
N TYR A 161 -3.77 -6.68 -2.91
CA TYR A 161 -3.82 -6.84 -1.46
C TYR A 161 -3.60 -8.30 -1.05
N ALA A 162 -2.70 -8.99 -1.76
CA ALA A 162 -2.58 -10.44 -1.73
C ALA A 162 -2.19 -10.96 -0.34
N HIS A 163 -3.08 -11.76 0.25
CA HIS A 163 -2.81 -12.59 1.44
C HIS A 163 -2.60 -14.07 1.08
N LEU A 164 -2.94 -14.45 -0.15
CA LEU A 164 -2.79 -15.78 -0.70
C LEU A 164 -1.92 -15.68 -1.95
N ARG A 165 -1.09 -16.70 -2.22
CA ARG A 165 -0.16 -16.68 -3.35
C ARG A 165 -0.86 -16.41 -4.69
N GLY A 166 -1.96 -17.11 -4.95
CA GLY A 166 -2.68 -17.04 -6.23
C GLY A 166 -3.36 -15.70 -6.54
N THR A 167 -3.38 -14.75 -5.61
CA THR A 167 -4.03 -13.45 -5.82
C THR A 167 -3.07 -12.35 -6.26
N VAL A 168 -1.75 -12.55 -6.21
CA VAL A 168 -0.76 -11.53 -6.61
C VAL A 168 -0.86 -11.17 -8.09
N GLY A 169 -0.71 -9.88 -8.43
CA GLY A 169 -0.68 -9.38 -9.81
C GLY A 169 -2.05 -9.18 -10.43
#